data_AF-A0A951I081-F1
#
_entry.id   AF-A0A951I081-F1
#
_cell.length_a   1.000
_cell.length_b   1.000
_cell.length_c   1.000
_cell.angle_alpha   90.00
_cell.angle_beta   90.00
_cell.angle_gamma   90.00
#
_symmetry.space_group_name_H-M   'P 1'
#
loop_
_entity.id
_entity.type
_entity.pdbx_description
1 polymer ?
#
loop_
_entity_poly.entity_id
_entity_poly.type
_entity_poly.pdbx_seq_one_letter_code
_entity_poly.pdbx_strand_id
1 'polypeptide(L)'
;PYRQMLIRLFNDLEHDGAAINIKNMLSKYFFYCLNNSADYLLAGYSFDLCVCDLTRVSTTKEALQELSRALTEGLADPTTGDPDPMAYNFIHLAHLKSQSYYQESYTDLFDFCFCLDQNCRQLTDAGGTLSDRMQAIQTASTAMMALLENEYESGGERFILHAGFAGPECQYSHGLSVYFPWTEPDSDNPLWSRETAVGRIVGQYEQYKFEETGWRTFLQTYFDQTRRDSRKTENRESALGRRPAEVQDAEAALLEDIASLVFNEEGQLSRNKATGEVLKLSPMDGIGSGDDCVCPTIKNYPRDTRDRRVKGKQAVDEEKKLIPLSPDLLSGAQ
;
A
#
# COMPACT_ATOMS: atom_id res chain seq x y z
N PRO A 1 6.58 -18.20 20.69
CA PRO A 1 6.76 -19.23 21.74
C PRO A 1 7.47 -20.51 21.24
N TYR A 2 8.69 -20.38 20.72
CA TYR A 2 9.38 -21.47 20.03
C TYR A 2 9.62 -22.71 20.91
N ARG A 3 10.09 -22.53 22.14
CA ARG A 3 10.40 -23.66 23.04
C ARG A 3 9.18 -24.55 23.27
N GLN A 4 8.04 -23.94 23.55
CA GLN A 4 6.81 -24.66 23.84
C GLN A 4 6.20 -25.30 22.59
N MET A 5 6.31 -24.66 21.42
CA MET A 5 5.92 -25.25 20.14
C MET A 5 6.75 -26.49 19.82
N LEU A 6 8.07 -26.42 19.99
CA LEU A 6 8.96 -27.54 19.72
C LEU A 6 8.71 -28.72 20.66
N ILE A 7 8.50 -28.48 21.96
CA ILE A 7 8.15 -29.55 22.91
C ILE A 7 6.88 -30.26 22.47
N ARG A 8 5.84 -29.52 22.08
CA ARG A 8 4.58 -30.12 21.59
C ARG A 8 4.79 -30.90 20.29
N LEU A 9 5.55 -30.35 19.36
CA LEU A 9 5.89 -31.03 18.09
C LEU A 9 6.58 -32.36 18.29
N PHE A 10 7.62 -32.40 19.11
CA PHE A 10 8.30 -33.66 19.35
C PHE A 10 7.44 -34.65 20.15
N ASN A 11 6.62 -34.19 21.10
CA ASN A 11 5.69 -35.07 21.82
C ASN A 11 4.59 -35.64 20.90
N ASP A 12 3.98 -34.82 20.04
CA ASP A 12 2.96 -35.28 19.08
C ASP A 12 3.57 -36.28 18.09
N LEU A 13 4.79 -36.02 17.60
CA LEU A 13 5.53 -36.93 16.71
C LEU A 13 5.96 -38.23 17.39
N GLU A 14 6.36 -38.18 18.66
CA GLU A 14 6.72 -39.38 19.44
C GLU A 14 5.50 -40.26 19.72
N HIS A 15 4.34 -39.64 20.01
CA HIS A 15 3.11 -40.37 20.33
C HIS A 15 2.42 -40.95 19.10
N ASP A 16 2.22 -40.14 18.05
CA ASP A 16 1.40 -40.49 16.89
C ASP A 16 2.24 -41.01 15.70
N GLY A 17 3.54 -40.72 15.68
CA GLY A 17 4.46 -41.16 14.62
C GLY A 17 3.96 -40.80 13.21
N ALA A 18 3.97 -41.78 12.31
CA ALA A 18 3.50 -41.61 10.93
C ALA A 18 1.97 -41.47 10.79
N ALA A 19 1.20 -41.77 11.84
CA ALA A 19 -0.25 -41.65 11.84
C ALA A 19 -0.74 -40.25 12.24
N ILE A 20 0.18 -39.31 12.46
CA ILE A 20 -0.15 -37.96 12.92
C ILE A 20 -1.08 -37.24 11.95
N ASN A 21 -2.20 -36.74 12.48
CA ASN A 21 -3.07 -35.85 11.74
C ASN A 21 -2.45 -34.43 11.76
N ILE A 22 -1.69 -34.11 10.71
CA ILE A 22 -0.97 -32.82 10.57
C ILE A 22 -1.93 -31.63 10.73
N LYS A 23 -3.14 -31.71 10.16
CA LYS A 23 -4.14 -30.64 10.24
C LYS A 23 -4.57 -30.38 11.69
N ASN A 24 -4.85 -31.44 12.45
CA ASN A 24 -5.17 -31.33 13.87
C ASN A 24 -3.98 -30.79 14.68
N MET A 25 -2.76 -31.24 14.38
CA MET A 25 -1.53 -30.74 15.02
C MET A 25 -1.35 -29.22 14.78
N LEU A 26 -1.45 -28.77 13.53
CA LEU A 26 -1.36 -27.34 13.17
C LEU A 26 -2.47 -26.52 13.84
N SER A 27 -3.69 -27.05 13.93
CA SER A 27 -4.81 -26.41 14.63
C SER A 27 -4.49 -26.21 16.12
N LYS A 28 -3.93 -27.23 16.79
CA LYS A 28 -3.47 -27.09 18.19
C LYS A 28 -2.39 -26.00 18.33
N TYR A 29 -1.50 -25.86 17.36
CA TYR A 29 -0.42 -24.86 17.41
C TYR A 29 -0.92 -23.45 17.17
N PHE A 30 -1.87 -23.31 16.25
CA PHE A 30 -2.56 -22.04 16.03
C PHE A 30 -3.15 -21.50 17.34
N PHE A 31 -4.03 -22.26 17.99
CA PHE A 31 -4.63 -21.84 19.26
C PHE A 31 -3.60 -21.68 20.37
N TYR A 32 -2.53 -22.46 20.36
CA TYR A 32 -1.48 -22.30 21.35
C TYR A 32 -0.71 -20.98 21.19
N CYS A 33 -0.36 -20.62 19.95
CA CYS A 33 0.29 -19.35 19.65
C CYS A 33 -0.63 -18.19 20.00
N LEU A 34 -1.89 -18.24 19.55
CA LEU A 34 -2.92 -17.23 19.81
C LEU A 34 -3.16 -16.99 21.31
N ASN A 35 -3.22 -18.06 22.11
CA ASN A 35 -3.42 -17.93 23.56
C ASN A 35 -2.16 -17.45 24.28
N ASN A 36 -0.98 -17.87 23.81
CA ASN A 36 0.27 -17.44 24.42
C ASN A 36 0.60 -15.97 24.11
N SER A 37 0.06 -15.43 23.03
CA SER A 37 0.28 -14.04 22.65
C SER A 37 -0.57 -13.04 23.46
N ALA A 38 -1.41 -13.51 24.38
CA ALA A 38 -2.12 -12.65 25.33
C ALA A 38 -1.18 -11.75 26.14
N ASP A 39 0.02 -12.22 26.49
CA ASP A 39 1.01 -11.39 27.20
C ASP A 39 1.51 -10.22 26.35
N TYR A 40 1.59 -10.40 25.02
CA TYR A 40 1.98 -9.34 24.09
C TYR A 40 0.87 -8.31 23.95
N LEU A 41 -0.39 -8.75 23.95
CA LEU A 41 -1.54 -7.85 24.01
C LEU A 41 -1.51 -6.98 25.27
N LEU A 42 -1.20 -7.57 26.44
CA LEU A 42 -1.05 -6.81 27.69
C LEU A 42 0.12 -5.82 27.66
N ALA A 43 1.15 -6.12 26.86
CA ALA A 43 2.27 -5.22 26.60
C ALA A 43 1.98 -4.19 25.49
N GLY A 44 0.75 -4.14 24.96
CA GLY A 44 0.30 -3.17 23.97
C GLY A 44 0.63 -3.53 22.52
N TYR A 45 1.06 -4.77 22.24
CA TYR A 45 1.31 -5.23 20.87
C TYR A 45 0.08 -5.91 20.29
N SER A 46 -0.27 -5.55 19.06
CA SER A 46 -1.20 -6.33 18.26
C SER A 46 -0.45 -7.43 17.51
N PHE A 47 -1.14 -8.51 17.18
CA PHE A 47 -0.62 -9.52 16.28
C PHE A 47 -1.77 -10.22 15.56
N ASP A 48 -1.46 -10.82 14.43
CA ASP A 48 -2.32 -11.73 13.72
C ASP A 48 -1.61 -13.06 13.43
N LEU A 49 -2.39 -14.10 13.17
CA LEU A 49 -1.91 -15.42 12.85
C LEU A 49 -2.87 -16.09 11.88
N CYS A 50 -2.31 -16.85 10.94
CA CYS A 50 -3.08 -17.61 9.96
C CYS A 50 -2.43 -18.98 9.70
N VAL A 51 -3.25 -19.98 9.41
CA VAL A 51 -2.83 -21.28 8.88
C VAL A 51 -3.56 -21.52 7.56
N CYS A 52 -2.79 -21.66 6.49
CA CYS A 52 -3.31 -21.95 5.15
C CYS A 52 -2.97 -23.37 4.70
N ASP A 53 -3.88 -24.01 3.97
CA ASP A 53 -3.63 -25.24 3.22
C ASP A 53 -3.09 -24.90 1.83
N LEU A 54 -1.77 -24.99 1.68
CA LEU A 54 -1.10 -24.69 0.42
C LEU A 54 -1.44 -25.68 -0.71
N THR A 55 -1.96 -26.87 -0.41
CA THR A 55 -2.45 -27.79 -1.46
C THR A 55 -3.67 -27.23 -2.20
N ARG A 56 -4.34 -26.26 -1.58
CA ARG A 56 -5.53 -25.58 -2.10
C ARG A 56 -5.24 -24.19 -2.63
N VAL A 57 -3.99 -23.72 -2.63
CA VAL A 57 -3.66 -22.38 -3.13
C VAL A 57 -4.11 -22.18 -4.59
N SER A 58 -4.12 -23.23 -5.40
CA SER A 58 -4.58 -23.14 -6.78
C SER A 58 -6.08 -22.83 -6.91
N THR A 59 -6.90 -23.11 -5.89
CA THR A 59 -8.34 -22.84 -5.93
C THR A 59 -8.66 -21.34 -5.84
N THR A 60 -7.71 -20.51 -5.39
CA THR A 60 -7.91 -19.05 -5.33
C THR A 60 -7.62 -18.36 -6.65
N LYS A 61 -6.89 -19.03 -7.57
CA LYS A 61 -6.39 -18.43 -8.80
C LYS A 61 -7.51 -17.84 -9.67
N GLU A 62 -8.53 -18.63 -9.98
CA GLU A 62 -9.63 -18.21 -10.86
C GLU A 62 -10.44 -17.06 -10.25
N ALA A 63 -10.76 -17.14 -8.96
CA ALA A 63 -11.48 -16.06 -8.27
C ALA A 63 -10.67 -14.77 -8.22
N LEU A 64 -9.36 -14.87 -8.01
CA LEU A 64 -8.47 -13.71 -8.00
C LEU A 64 -8.26 -13.13 -9.40
N GLN A 65 -8.26 -13.96 -10.44
CA GLN A 65 -8.28 -13.52 -11.85
C GLN A 65 -9.54 -12.72 -12.16
N GLU A 66 -10.70 -13.25 -11.79
CA GLU A 66 -11.97 -12.55 -12.00
C GLU A 66 -12.07 -11.27 -11.18
N LEU A 67 -11.58 -11.26 -9.93
CA LEU A 67 -11.50 -10.07 -9.11
C LEU A 67 -10.59 -9.01 -9.74
N SER A 68 -9.37 -9.39 -10.13
CA SER A 68 -8.41 -8.48 -10.78
C SER A 68 -8.97 -7.89 -12.07
N ARG A 69 -9.61 -8.73 -12.90
CA ARG A 69 -10.26 -8.32 -14.15
C ARG A 69 -11.38 -7.32 -13.88
N ALA A 70 -12.31 -7.64 -12.97
CA ALA A 70 -13.45 -6.78 -12.66
C ALA A 70 -13.03 -5.43 -12.07
N LEU A 71 -12.01 -5.43 -11.19
CA LEU A 71 -11.45 -4.19 -10.64
C LEU A 71 -10.78 -3.34 -11.73
N THR A 72 -10.03 -3.97 -12.63
CA THR A 72 -9.38 -3.30 -13.76
C THR A 72 -10.42 -2.64 -14.67
N GLU A 73 -11.45 -3.38 -15.10
CA GLU A 73 -12.52 -2.88 -15.96
C GLU A 73 -13.36 -1.77 -15.27
N GLY A 74 -13.49 -1.85 -13.95
CA GLY A 74 -14.11 -0.79 -13.13
C GLY A 74 -13.33 0.52 -13.15
N LEU A 75 -11.99 0.45 -13.19
CA LEU A 75 -11.10 1.60 -13.19
C LEU A 75 -10.77 2.11 -14.60
N ALA A 76 -10.86 1.27 -15.62
CA ALA A 76 -10.63 1.68 -17.00
C ALA A 76 -11.51 0.84 -17.94
N ASP A 77 -12.41 1.51 -18.66
CA ASP A 77 -13.19 0.85 -19.71
C ASP A 77 -12.25 0.29 -20.79
N PRO A 78 -12.42 -0.97 -21.24
CA PRO A 78 -11.54 -1.55 -22.26
C PRO A 78 -11.54 -0.81 -23.60
N THR A 79 -12.57 -0.03 -23.89
CA THR A 79 -12.76 0.72 -25.14
C THR A 79 -12.34 2.17 -25.00
N THR A 80 -12.74 2.84 -23.92
CA THR A 80 -12.48 4.29 -23.74
C THR A 80 -11.32 4.61 -22.82
N GLY A 81 -10.94 3.68 -21.94
CA GLY A 81 -9.97 3.91 -20.87
C GLY A 81 -10.53 4.68 -19.66
N ASP A 82 -11.80 5.06 -19.70
CA ASP A 82 -12.40 5.89 -18.64
C ASP A 82 -12.86 5.04 -17.44
N PRO A 83 -12.65 5.53 -16.20
CA PRO A 83 -13.15 4.87 -15.02
C PRO A 83 -14.69 4.91 -14.94
N ASP A 84 -15.29 3.87 -14.39
CA ASP A 84 -16.64 3.96 -13.85
C ASP A 84 -16.57 4.80 -12.54
N PRO A 85 -17.24 5.96 -12.44
CA PRO A 85 -17.09 6.83 -11.27
C PRO A 85 -17.52 6.16 -9.96
N MET A 86 -18.47 5.23 -10.00
CA MET A 86 -18.92 4.50 -8.81
C MET A 86 -17.88 3.47 -8.40
N ALA A 87 -17.40 2.65 -9.35
CA ALA A 87 -16.37 1.66 -9.09
C ALA A 87 -15.08 2.32 -8.58
N TYR A 88 -14.65 3.42 -9.21
CA TYR A 88 -13.49 4.20 -8.76
C TYR A 88 -13.60 4.60 -7.29
N ASN A 89 -14.73 5.24 -6.92
CA ASN A 89 -14.94 5.69 -5.55
C ASN A 89 -15.03 4.52 -4.56
N PHE A 90 -15.67 3.41 -4.94
CA PHE A 90 -15.85 2.26 -4.06
C PHE A 90 -14.56 1.48 -3.85
N ILE A 91 -13.76 1.30 -4.89
CA ILE A 91 -12.42 0.70 -4.80
C ILE A 91 -11.53 1.54 -3.89
N HIS A 92 -11.50 2.86 -4.09
CA HIS A 92 -10.70 3.77 -3.27
C HIS A 92 -11.15 3.75 -1.80
N LEU A 93 -12.46 3.81 -1.55
CA LEU A 93 -13.01 3.79 -0.20
C LEU A 93 -12.78 2.44 0.50
N ALA A 94 -12.87 1.33 -0.25
CA ALA A 94 -12.58 0.01 0.27
C ALA A 94 -11.11 -0.13 0.64
N HIS A 95 -10.19 0.29 -0.24
CA HIS A 95 -8.76 0.28 0.06
C HIS A 95 -8.40 1.14 1.28
N LEU A 96 -9.08 2.29 1.44
CA LEU A 96 -8.89 3.17 2.60
C LEU A 96 -9.33 2.54 3.93
N LYS A 97 -10.39 1.72 3.90
CA LYS A 97 -11.00 1.15 5.11
C LYS A 97 -10.40 -0.19 5.50
N SER A 98 -9.92 -0.95 4.53
CA SER A 98 -9.45 -2.32 4.73
C SER A 98 -8.23 -2.38 5.64
N GLN A 99 -8.13 -3.46 6.42
CA GLN A 99 -6.95 -3.81 7.18
C GLN A 99 -5.72 -3.80 6.27
N SER A 100 -4.69 -3.09 6.72
CA SER A 100 -3.43 -3.00 6.02
C SER A 100 -2.28 -3.49 6.91
N TYR A 101 -1.17 -3.83 6.27
CA TYR A 101 0.04 -4.32 6.90
C TYR A 101 1.26 -3.67 6.28
N TYR A 102 2.34 -3.64 7.06
CA TYR A 102 3.65 -3.18 6.61
C TYR A 102 3.58 -1.82 5.91
N GLN A 103 3.20 -0.81 6.69
CA GLN A 103 3.10 0.58 6.22
C GLN A 103 2.16 0.72 5.00
N GLU A 104 1.02 0.04 5.05
CA GLU A 104 0.00 0.07 4.00
C GLU A 104 0.48 -0.44 2.63
N SER A 105 1.53 -1.27 2.60
CA SER A 105 1.99 -1.93 1.37
C SER A 105 1.20 -3.18 1.02
N TYR A 106 0.57 -3.78 2.04
CA TYR A 106 -0.26 -4.96 1.89
C TYR A 106 -1.64 -4.70 2.49
N THR A 107 -2.64 -5.29 1.86
CA THR A 107 -4.05 -5.14 2.25
C THR A 107 -4.64 -6.52 2.46
N ASP A 108 -5.40 -6.72 3.55
CA ASP A 108 -6.15 -7.96 3.77
C ASP A 108 -7.19 -8.13 2.66
N LEU A 109 -7.09 -9.23 1.92
CA LEU A 109 -7.88 -9.43 0.71
C LEU A 109 -9.35 -9.70 1.03
N PHE A 110 -9.64 -10.39 2.13
CA PHE A 110 -11.02 -10.62 2.55
C PHE A 110 -11.66 -9.30 2.98
N ASP A 111 -10.99 -8.53 3.84
CA ASP A 111 -11.53 -7.28 4.39
C ASP A 111 -11.72 -6.22 3.30
N PHE A 112 -10.82 -6.17 2.32
CA PHE A 112 -11.01 -5.34 1.12
C PHE A 112 -12.27 -5.73 0.33
N CYS A 113 -12.47 -7.02 0.06
CA CYS A 113 -13.67 -7.51 -0.62
C CYS A 113 -14.94 -7.28 0.20
N PHE A 114 -14.86 -7.41 1.52
CA PHE A 114 -15.95 -7.13 2.45
C PHE A 114 -16.35 -5.65 2.41
N CYS A 115 -15.38 -4.74 2.45
CA CYS A 115 -15.62 -3.31 2.32
C CYS A 115 -16.28 -2.93 0.98
N LEU A 116 -15.86 -3.56 -0.13
CA LEU A 116 -16.48 -3.39 -1.45
C LEU A 116 -17.95 -3.82 -1.43
N ASP A 117 -18.24 -5.03 -0.95
CA ASP A 117 -19.59 -5.55 -0.89
C ASP A 117 -20.48 -4.73 0.06
N GLN A 118 -19.95 -4.29 1.20
CA GLN A 118 -20.68 -3.43 2.13
C GLN A 118 -21.07 -2.09 1.49
N ASN A 119 -20.18 -1.44 0.74
CA ASN A 119 -20.50 -0.21 0.02
C ASN A 119 -21.60 -0.44 -1.03
N CYS A 120 -21.56 -1.56 -1.75
CA CYS A 120 -22.63 -1.95 -2.69
C CYS A 120 -23.98 -2.12 -1.99
N ARG A 121 -24.02 -2.88 -0.89
CA ARG A 121 -25.25 -3.12 -0.12
C ARG A 121 -25.83 -1.82 0.45
N GLN A 122 -24.99 -0.94 1.00
CA GLN A 122 -25.43 0.35 1.52
C GLN A 122 -26.08 1.22 0.43
N LEU A 123 -25.53 1.21 -0.79
CA LEU A 123 -26.13 1.92 -1.92
C LEU A 123 -27.48 1.31 -2.31
N THR A 124 -27.59 -0.01 -2.41
CA THR A 124 -28.84 -0.68 -2.78
C THR A 124 -29.92 -0.53 -1.71
N ASP A 125 -29.55 -0.58 -0.44
CA ASP A 125 -30.47 -0.37 0.70
C ASP A 125 -31.02 1.07 0.73
N ALA A 126 -30.22 2.04 0.25
CA ALA A 126 -30.65 3.41 0.04
C ALA A 126 -31.47 3.63 -1.24
N GLY A 127 -31.78 2.57 -2.00
CA GLY A 127 -32.54 2.63 -3.25
C GLY A 127 -31.72 3.01 -4.48
N GLY A 128 -30.38 3.02 -4.38
CA GLY A 128 -29.49 3.19 -5.52
C GLY A 128 -29.41 1.94 -6.40
N THR A 129 -28.89 2.10 -7.62
CA THR A 129 -28.66 1.00 -8.56
C THR A 129 -27.17 0.91 -8.87
N LEU A 130 -26.62 -0.30 -8.84
CA LEU A 130 -25.23 -0.55 -9.21
C LEU A 130 -25.07 -0.46 -10.74
N SER A 131 -23.93 0.06 -11.21
CA SER A 131 -23.54 -0.12 -12.61
C SER A 131 -23.17 -1.58 -12.87
N ASP A 132 -23.23 -2.01 -14.13
CA ASP A 132 -22.87 -3.38 -14.52
C ASP A 132 -21.43 -3.73 -14.09
N ARG A 133 -20.51 -2.77 -14.18
CA ARG A 133 -19.11 -2.93 -13.73
C ARG A 133 -19.02 -3.10 -12.21
N MET A 134 -19.77 -2.31 -11.44
CA MET A 134 -19.78 -2.46 -9.98
C MET A 134 -20.45 -3.78 -9.54
N GLN A 135 -21.49 -4.23 -10.26
CA GLN A 135 -22.11 -5.54 -10.06
C GLN A 135 -21.11 -6.69 -10.29
N ALA A 136 -20.27 -6.58 -11.33
CA ALA A 136 -19.21 -7.54 -11.60
C ALA A 136 -18.16 -7.56 -10.48
N ILE A 137 -17.73 -6.39 -9.99
CA ILE A 137 -16.81 -6.28 -8.84
C ILE A 137 -17.42 -6.92 -7.59
N GLN A 138 -18.69 -6.63 -7.29
CA GLN A 138 -19.37 -7.20 -6.13
C GLN A 138 -19.44 -8.74 -6.21
N THR A 139 -19.76 -9.26 -7.40
CA THR A 139 -19.85 -10.69 -7.65
C THR A 139 -18.50 -11.37 -7.45
N ALA A 140 -17.43 -10.81 -8.03
CA ALA A 140 -16.08 -11.34 -7.88
C ALA A 140 -15.57 -11.24 -6.42
N SER A 141 -15.88 -10.13 -5.74
CA SER A 141 -15.52 -9.92 -4.32
C SER A 141 -16.20 -10.95 -3.42
N THR A 142 -17.49 -11.22 -3.65
CA THR A 142 -18.24 -12.23 -2.89
C THR A 142 -17.70 -13.64 -3.14
N ALA A 143 -17.35 -13.96 -4.39
CA ALA A 143 -16.71 -15.23 -4.72
C ALA A 143 -15.35 -15.39 -4.02
N MET A 144 -14.54 -14.33 -3.98
CA MET A 144 -13.26 -14.33 -3.29
C MET A 144 -13.43 -14.51 -1.77
N MET A 145 -14.34 -13.76 -1.14
CA MET A 145 -14.65 -13.92 0.29
C MET A 145 -15.08 -15.35 0.62
N ALA A 146 -15.95 -15.96 -0.19
CA ALA A 146 -16.42 -17.32 0.04
C ALA A 146 -15.29 -18.39 -0.02
N LEU A 147 -14.16 -18.10 -0.67
CA LEU A 147 -12.98 -18.97 -0.69
C LEU A 147 -12.04 -18.73 0.48
N LEU A 148 -11.97 -17.49 0.95
CA LEU A 148 -11.12 -17.06 2.06
C LEU A 148 -11.79 -17.22 3.43
N GLU A 149 -13.10 -17.47 3.47
CA GLU A 149 -13.82 -17.80 4.69
C GLU A 149 -13.15 -18.97 5.41
N ASN A 150 -13.00 -18.83 6.72
CA ASN A 150 -12.31 -19.77 7.59
C ASN A 150 -13.06 -21.13 7.63
N GLU A 151 -12.32 -22.25 7.57
CA GLU A 151 -12.88 -23.60 7.72
C GLU A 151 -13.66 -23.81 9.03
N TYR A 152 -13.16 -23.28 10.16
CA TYR A 152 -13.82 -23.36 11.46
C TYR A 152 -15.24 -22.77 11.43
N GLU A 153 -15.47 -21.72 10.64
CA GLU A 153 -16.77 -21.06 10.51
C GLU A 153 -17.67 -21.77 9.49
N SER A 154 -17.08 -22.27 8.40
CA SER A 154 -17.83 -22.83 7.28
C SER A 154 -18.06 -24.35 7.34
N GLY A 155 -17.34 -25.08 8.20
CA GLY A 155 -17.52 -26.53 8.42
C GLY A 155 -17.07 -27.43 7.27
N GLY A 156 -16.32 -26.89 6.29
CA GLY A 156 -15.80 -27.62 5.14
C GLY A 156 -14.31 -27.34 4.91
N GLU A 157 -13.64 -28.15 4.10
CA GLU A 157 -12.24 -27.93 3.76
C GLU A 157 -12.05 -26.61 2.99
N ARG A 158 -11.27 -25.69 3.55
CA ARG A 158 -10.99 -24.37 2.97
C ARG A 158 -9.49 -24.14 2.76
N PHE A 159 -9.17 -23.07 2.03
CA PHE A 159 -7.80 -22.61 1.88
C PHE A 159 -7.26 -22.05 3.20
N ILE A 160 -8.07 -21.26 3.92
CA ILE A 160 -7.73 -20.76 5.26
C ILE A 160 -8.31 -21.71 6.30
N LEU A 161 -7.42 -22.44 6.99
CA LEU A 161 -7.81 -23.41 8.03
C LEU A 161 -8.17 -22.70 9.32
N HIS A 162 -7.37 -21.72 9.70
CA HIS A 162 -7.57 -20.86 10.87
C HIS A 162 -7.02 -19.47 10.58
N ALA A 163 -7.75 -18.45 10.97
CA ALA A 163 -7.27 -17.08 11.05
C ALA A 163 -7.71 -16.49 12.38
N GLY A 164 -6.88 -15.62 12.95
CA GLY A 164 -7.20 -14.96 14.20
C GLY A 164 -6.21 -13.86 14.53
N PHE A 165 -6.61 -12.98 15.44
CA PHE A 165 -5.83 -11.83 15.83
C PHE A 165 -5.97 -11.58 17.33
N ALA A 166 -5.08 -10.75 17.87
CA ALA A 166 -5.38 -10.01 19.09
C ALA A 166 -4.82 -8.60 19.01
N GLY A 167 -5.54 -7.66 19.61
CA GLY A 167 -5.18 -6.26 19.62
C GLY A 167 -5.90 -5.43 18.57
N PRO A 168 -5.93 -4.11 18.76
CA PRO A 168 -6.73 -3.20 17.95
C PRO A 168 -6.21 -3.04 16.51
N GLU A 169 -4.91 -3.23 16.27
CA GLU A 169 -4.32 -2.95 14.95
C GLU A 169 -4.55 -4.07 13.93
N CYS A 170 -5.07 -5.23 14.37
CA CYS A 170 -5.30 -6.40 13.51
C CYS A 170 -6.77 -6.86 13.52
N GLN A 171 -7.69 -6.00 13.96
CA GLN A 171 -9.08 -6.37 14.26
C GLN A 171 -9.90 -6.83 13.04
N TYR A 172 -9.43 -6.56 11.83
CA TYR A 172 -10.05 -7.01 10.59
C TYR A 172 -9.13 -7.94 9.77
N SER A 173 -8.13 -8.56 10.41
CA SER A 173 -7.26 -9.56 9.76
C SER A 173 -8.02 -10.87 9.54
N HIS A 174 -8.01 -11.35 8.30
CA HIS A 174 -8.57 -12.64 7.89
C HIS A 174 -7.48 -13.59 7.36
N GLY A 175 -6.21 -13.19 7.46
CA GLY A 175 -5.07 -14.09 7.34
C GLY A 175 -4.48 -14.22 5.94
N LEU A 176 -5.03 -13.56 4.93
CA LEU A 176 -4.40 -13.47 3.61
C LEU A 176 -4.38 -12.01 3.15
N SER A 177 -3.17 -11.45 3.04
CA SER A 177 -2.95 -10.14 2.46
C SER A 177 -2.36 -10.23 1.05
N VAL A 178 -2.60 -9.18 0.27
CA VAL A 178 -2.06 -9.00 -1.08
C VAL A 178 -1.27 -7.70 -1.13
N TYR A 179 -0.20 -7.68 -1.94
CA TYR A 179 0.54 -6.45 -2.20
C TYR A 179 -0.36 -5.45 -2.94
N PHE A 180 -0.73 -4.37 -2.26
CA PHE A 180 -1.61 -3.34 -2.78
C PHE A 180 -1.24 -2.00 -2.11
N PRO A 181 -0.11 -1.40 -2.48
CA PRO A 181 0.34 -0.15 -1.88
C PRO A 181 -0.48 1.04 -2.39
N TRP A 182 -0.43 2.17 -1.67
CA TRP A 182 -1.04 3.43 -2.12
C TRP A 182 -0.33 4.09 -3.29
N THR A 183 0.95 3.82 -3.50
CA THR A 183 1.74 4.46 -4.55
C THR A 183 2.46 3.45 -5.38
N GLU A 184 2.60 3.77 -6.67
CA GLU A 184 3.53 3.03 -7.50
C GLU A 184 4.95 3.12 -6.89
N PRO A 185 5.64 1.98 -6.73
CA PRO A 185 7.02 1.96 -6.29
C PRO A 185 7.94 2.65 -7.30
N ASP A 186 8.76 3.60 -6.83
CA ASP A 186 9.72 4.29 -7.68
C ASP A 186 10.75 3.30 -8.25
N SER A 187 10.89 3.30 -9.58
CA SER A 187 11.90 2.51 -10.28
C SER A 187 13.34 2.96 -9.97
N ASP A 188 13.53 4.24 -9.65
CA ASP A 188 14.84 4.86 -9.41
C ASP A 188 15.27 4.83 -7.94
N ASN A 189 14.36 4.53 -7.02
CA ASN A 189 14.66 4.56 -5.60
C ASN A 189 15.59 3.37 -5.24
N PRO A 190 16.77 3.60 -4.62
CA PRO A 190 17.67 2.52 -4.23
C PRO A 190 17.03 1.54 -3.24
N LEU A 191 16.06 1.99 -2.43
CA LEU A 191 15.22 1.15 -1.56
C LEU A 191 14.22 0.28 -2.34
N TRP A 192 14.13 0.45 -3.65
CA TRP A 192 13.39 -0.40 -4.59
C TRP A 192 14.30 -0.96 -5.70
N SER A 193 15.62 -0.76 -5.57
CA SER A 193 16.60 -1.53 -6.33
C SER A 193 16.47 -3.02 -6.00
N ARG A 194 16.97 -3.90 -6.88
CA ARG A 194 17.03 -5.35 -6.64
C ARG A 194 17.69 -5.75 -5.31
N GLU A 195 18.40 -4.83 -4.65
CA GLU A 195 19.13 -5.11 -3.41
C GLU A 195 18.25 -5.05 -2.16
N THR A 196 17.12 -4.34 -2.18
CA THR A 196 16.19 -4.24 -1.04
C THR A 196 15.02 -5.22 -1.12
N ALA A 197 14.37 -5.47 0.02
CA ALA A 197 13.25 -6.40 0.10
C ALA A 197 12.08 -5.99 -0.80
N VAL A 198 11.74 -4.69 -0.82
CA VAL A 198 10.57 -4.20 -1.55
C VAL A 198 10.85 -4.03 -3.06
N GLY A 199 12.08 -3.63 -3.42
CA GLY A 199 12.54 -3.62 -4.81
C GLY A 199 12.60 -4.99 -5.47
N ARG A 200 12.99 -6.01 -4.70
CA ARG A 200 12.85 -7.40 -5.13
C ARG A 200 11.39 -7.75 -5.39
N ILE A 201 10.45 -7.34 -4.54
CA ILE A 201 9.03 -7.70 -4.73
C ILE A 201 8.49 -7.18 -6.06
N VAL A 202 8.75 -5.92 -6.42
CA VAL A 202 8.22 -5.32 -7.66
C VAL A 202 8.96 -5.84 -8.89
N GLY A 203 10.30 -5.85 -8.86
CA GLY A 203 11.12 -6.35 -9.97
C GLY A 203 11.08 -7.87 -10.14
N GLN A 204 10.63 -8.61 -9.13
CA GLN A 204 10.36 -10.06 -9.21
C GLN A 204 8.86 -10.35 -9.28
N TYR A 205 7.99 -9.34 -9.25
CA TYR A 205 6.54 -9.58 -9.29
C TYR A 205 6.16 -10.34 -10.55
N GLU A 206 6.78 -9.96 -11.68
CA GLU A 206 6.64 -10.63 -12.98
C GLU A 206 7.13 -12.09 -12.96
N GLN A 207 7.99 -12.45 -12.01
CA GLN A 207 8.56 -13.79 -11.86
C GLN A 207 7.73 -14.68 -10.93
N TYR A 208 6.85 -14.09 -10.14
CA TYR A 208 5.95 -14.85 -9.29
C TYR A 208 4.83 -15.47 -10.12
N LYS A 209 4.44 -16.70 -9.77
CA LYS A 209 3.22 -17.33 -10.31
C LYS A 209 1.96 -16.49 -10.05
N PHE A 210 2.02 -15.60 -9.07
CA PHE A 210 0.95 -14.66 -8.78
C PHE A 210 0.67 -13.69 -9.93
N GLU A 211 1.64 -13.43 -10.83
CA GLU A 211 1.42 -12.62 -12.04
C GLU A 211 0.31 -13.17 -12.93
N GLU A 212 0.12 -14.49 -12.94
CA GLU A 212 -0.93 -15.16 -13.70
C GLU A 212 -2.35 -14.73 -13.27
N THR A 213 -2.49 -14.08 -12.12
CA THR A 213 -3.77 -13.58 -11.60
C THR A 213 -4.21 -12.28 -12.27
N GLY A 214 -3.32 -11.58 -12.97
CA GLY A 214 -3.61 -10.25 -13.52
C GLY A 214 -3.65 -9.13 -12.47
N TRP A 215 -3.32 -9.42 -11.20
CA TRP A 215 -3.32 -8.43 -10.13
C TRP A 215 -2.38 -7.26 -10.42
N ARG A 216 -1.24 -7.51 -11.07
CA ARG A 216 -0.32 -6.45 -11.48
C ARG A 216 -0.94 -5.49 -12.49
N THR A 217 -1.67 -6.00 -13.48
CA THR A 217 -2.41 -5.18 -14.45
C THR A 217 -3.43 -4.29 -13.74
N PHE A 218 -4.12 -4.85 -12.74
CA PHE A 218 -4.98 -4.08 -11.86
C PHE A 218 -4.20 -2.99 -11.12
N LEU A 219 -3.06 -3.30 -10.48
CA LEU A 219 -2.24 -2.31 -9.76
C LEU A 219 -1.77 -1.17 -10.67
N GLN A 220 -1.29 -1.47 -11.87
CA GLN A 220 -0.88 -0.46 -12.86
C GLN A 220 -2.04 0.47 -13.20
N THR A 221 -3.20 -0.11 -13.52
CA THR A 221 -4.43 0.63 -13.80
C THR A 221 -4.86 1.47 -12.60
N TYR A 222 -4.77 0.90 -11.39
CA TYR A 222 -5.06 1.60 -10.15
C TYR A 222 -4.15 2.80 -9.95
N PHE A 223 -2.83 2.65 -10.14
CA PHE A 223 -1.89 3.76 -10.00
C PHE A 223 -2.16 4.85 -11.03
N ASP A 224 -2.37 4.49 -12.29
CA ASP A 224 -2.63 5.46 -13.35
C ASP A 224 -3.91 6.25 -13.10
N GLN A 225 -5.00 5.57 -12.70
CA GLN A 225 -6.32 6.17 -12.55
C GLN A 225 -6.50 6.93 -11.23
N THR A 226 -5.81 6.50 -10.16
CA THR A 226 -5.94 7.12 -8.82
C THR A 226 -4.86 8.16 -8.53
N ARG A 227 -3.86 8.30 -9.41
CA ARG A 227 -2.81 9.30 -9.22
C ARG A 227 -3.42 10.68 -9.35
N ARG A 228 -3.33 11.44 -8.26
CA ARG A 228 -3.80 12.81 -8.25
C ARG A 228 -2.92 13.67 -9.15
N ASP A 229 -3.48 14.72 -9.72
CA ASP A 229 -2.67 15.75 -10.35
C ASP A 229 -1.84 16.53 -9.33
N SER A 230 -0.72 17.09 -9.80
CA SER A 230 0.04 18.01 -8.98
C SER A 230 -0.81 19.23 -8.65
N ARG A 231 -0.62 19.84 -7.47
CA ARG A 231 -1.32 21.09 -7.11
C ARG A 231 -1.17 22.18 -8.18
N LYS A 232 -0.03 22.21 -8.87
CA LYS A 232 0.25 23.13 -9.98
C LYS A 232 -0.67 22.88 -11.17
N THR A 233 -0.89 21.62 -11.53
CA THR A 233 -1.82 21.23 -12.60
C THR A 233 -3.25 21.57 -12.20
N GLU A 234 -3.71 21.18 -11.01
CA GLU A 234 -5.07 21.44 -10.51
C GLU A 234 -5.38 22.94 -10.44
N ASN A 235 -4.43 23.74 -9.96
CA ASN A 235 -4.57 25.19 -9.89
C ASN A 235 -4.68 25.81 -11.29
N ARG A 236 -3.91 25.33 -12.28
CA ARG A 236 -3.97 25.82 -13.66
C ARG A 236 -5.31 25.54 -14.29
N GLU A 237 -5.84 24.33 -14.11
CA GLU A 237 -7.16 23.96 -14.63
C GLU A 237 -8.28 24.78 -13.99
N SER A 238 -8.22 24.95 -12.66
CA SER A 238 -9.14 25.81 -11.91
C SER A 238 -9.03 27.29 -12.33
N ALA A 239 -7.84 27.72 -12.76
CA ALA A 239 -7.56 29.08 -13.21
C ALA A 239 -7.90 29.35 -14.69
N LEU A 240 -8.30 28.35 -15.49
CA LEU A 240 -8.72 28.57 -16.90
C LEU A 240 -9.95 29.51 -17.03
N GLY A 241 -10.57 29.93 -15.92
CA GLY A 241 -11.58 30.99 -15.85
C GLY A 241 -11.16 32.32 -15.16
N ARG A 242 -9.91 32.47 -14.70
CA ARG A 242 -9.41 33.68 -14.01
C ARG A 242 -8.08 34.13 -14.64
N ARG A 243 -7.87 35.43 -14.84
CA ARG A 243 -6.58 35.95 -15.36
C ARG A 243 -5.43 35.48 -14.45
N PRO A 244 -4.40 34.82 -15.00
CA PRO A 244 -3.30 34.30 -14.20
C PRO A 244 -2.48 35.46 -13.60
N ALA A 245 -2.20 35.38 -12.31
CA ALA A 245 -1.19 36.21 -11.66
C ALA A 245 0.18 35.59 -11.94
N GLU A 246 0.72 35.80 -13.15
CA GLU A 246 1.96 35.17 -13.65
C GLU A 246 3.19 35.31 -12.73
N VAL A 247 3.22 36.30 -11.84
CA VAL A 247 4.37 36.59 -10.98
C VAL A 247 4.44 35.67 -9.74
N GLN A 248 3.30 35.21 -9.21
CA GLN A 248 3.30 34.34 -8.01
C GLN A 248 3.73 32.90 -8.32
N ASP A 249 3.53 32.44 -9.57
CA ASP A 249 3.83 31.07 -9.97
C ASP A 249 5.34 30.80 -10.10
N ALA A 250 6.15 31.82 -10.42
CA ALA A 250 7.59 31.65 -10.58
C ALA A 250 8.33 31.49 -9.25
N GLU A 251 7.96 32.27 -8.23
CA GLU A 251 8.57 32.16 -6.89
C GLU A 251 8.18 30.84 -6.21
N ALA A 252 6.91 30.42 -6.35
CA ALA A 252 6.45 29.14 -5.83
C ALA A 252 7.15 27.95 -6.52
N ALA A 253 7.34 28.01 -7.84
CA ALA A 253 8.08 26.97 -8.58
C ALA A 253 9.54 26.89 -8.14
N LEU A 254 10.20 28.03 -7.93
CA LEU A 254 11.57 28.06 -7.41
C LEU A 254 11.66 27.45 -6.01
N LEU A 255 10.75 27.80 -5.10
CA LEU A 255 10.73 27.26 -3.74
C LEU A 255 10.48 25.75 -3.74
N GLU A 256 9.61 25.25 -4.62
CA GLU A 256 9.38 23.81 -4.81
C GLU A 256 10.64 23.11 -5.34
N ASP A 257 11.31 23.68 -6.35
CA ASP A 257 12.56 23.15 -6.88
C ASP A 257 13.66 23.14 -5.81
N ILE A 258 13.81 24.22 -5.03
CA ILE A 258 14.75 24.29 -3.91
C ILE A 258 14.41 23.24 -2.85
N ALA A 259 13.15 23.11 -2.44
CA ALA A 259 12.71 22.11 -1.48
C ALA A 259 13.02 20.69 -1.98
N SER A 260 12.75 20.41 -3.27
CA SER A 260 13.05 19.12 -3.89
C SER A 260 14.55 18.76 -3.89
N LEU A 261 15.44 19.75 -3.76
CA LEU A 261 16.88 19.52 -3.64
C LEU A 261 17.34 19.22 -2.20
N VAL A 262 16.55 19.64 -1.20
CA VAL A 262 16.80 19.45 0.24
C VAL A 262 16.38 18.05 0.68
N PHE A 263 15.25 17.57 0.17
CA PHE A 263 14.81 16.19 0.37
C PHE A 263 15.53 15.24 -0.61
N ASN A 264 15.78 14.01 -0.19
CA ASN A 264 16.18 12.95 -1.10
C ASN A 264 14.93 12.39 -1.82
N GLU A 265 15.13 11.42 -2.71
CA GLU A 265 14.05 10.77 -3.47
C GLU A 265 13.03 10.03 -2.59
N GLU A 266 13.35 9.82 -1.31
CA GLU A 266 12.50 9.18 -0.32
C GLU A 266 11.70 10.20 0.51
N GLY A 267 11.82 11.50 0.19
CA GLY A 267 11.20 12.57 0.98
C GLY A 267 11.85 12.78 2.35
N GLN A 268 13.01 12.17 2.61
CA GLN A 268 13.80 12.38 3.83
C GLN A 268 14.77 13.54 3.64
N LEU A 269 15.06 14.29 4.71
CA LEU A 269 16.08 15.32 4.67
C LEU A 269 17.42 14.69 4.29
N SER A 270 18.03 15.17 3.20
CA SER A 270 19.34 14.71 2.76
C SER A 270 20.38 15.00 3.85
N ARG A 271 20.69 14.00 4.69
CA ARG A 271 21.63 14.10 5.83
C ARG A 271 22.97 14.75 5.48
N ASN A 272 23.38 14.65 4.22
CA ASN A 272 24.66 15.19 3.75
C ASN A 272 24.69 16.72 3.54
N LYS A 273 23.58 17.45 3.69
CA LYS A 273 23.53 18.90 3.40
C LYS A 273 22.96 19.79 4.50
N ALA A 274 22.16 19.25 5.43
CA ALA A 274 21.43 20.09 6.39
C ALA A 274 22.29 20.58 7.58
N THR A 275 23.38 19.89 7.92
CA THR A 275 24.28 20.34 8.99
C THR A 275 25.73 20.03 8.63
N GLY A 276 26.54 21.09 8.46
CA GLY A 276 27.96 20.96 8.76
C GLY A 276 28.09 20.36 10.16
N GLU A 277 28.99 19.39 10.28
CA GLU A 277 29.33 18.61 11.48
C GLU A 277 28.83 19.19 12.80
N VAL A 278 28.17 18.34 13.61
CA VAL A 278 27.74 18.50 15.01
C VAL A 278 26.21 18.58 15.18
N LEU A 279 25.55 17.42 15.08
CA LEU A 279 24.38 17.14 15.91
C LEU A 279 24.61 15.82 16.63
N LYS A 280 24.74 15.89 17.96
CA LYS A 280 24.65 14.75 18.87
C LYS A 280 23.24 14.18 18.72
N LEU A 281 23.13 13.02 18.09
CA LEU A 281 21.92 12.21 18.14
C LEU A 281 21.62 11.88 19.60
N SER A 282 20.39 12.19 20.04
CA SER A 282 19.94 11.84 21.38
C SER A 282 19.69 10.32 21.41
N PRO A 283 20.07 9.59 22.47
CA PRO A 283 19.83 8.14 22.58
C PRO A 283 18.35 7.72 22.57
N MET A 284 17.41 8.68 22.55
CA MET A 284 15.98 8.42 22.41
C MET A 284 15.51 8.35 20.95
N ASP A 285 16.35 8.75 19.99
CA ASP A 285 16.00 8.81 18.56
C ASP A 285 16.45 7.56 17.78
N GLY A 286 16.88 6.51 18.47
CA GLY A 286 17.25 5.26 17.82
C GLY A 286 17.38 4.10 18.80
N ILE A 287 17.03 2.90 18.33
CA ILE A 287 17.31 1.59 18.94
C ILE A 287 16.23 1.08 19.94
N GLY A 288 14.98 1.57 19.88
CA GLY A 288 13.89 1.06 20.74
C GLY A 288 12.81 0.21 20.04
N SER A 289 12.53 0.50 18.78
CA SER A 289 11.62 -0.27 17.93
C SER A 289 12.36 -0.48 16.61
N GLY A 290 12.64 -1.71 16.24
CA GLY A 290 13.37 -2.08 15.03
C GLY A 290 12.57 -1.87 13.74
N ASP A 291 11.87 -0.74 13.65
CA ASP A 291 11.21 -0.27 12.45
C ASP A 291 11.99 0.96 12.00
N ASP A 292 12.95 0.74 11.10
CA ASP A 292 13.58 1.83 10.35
C ASP A 292 12.46 2.76 9.89
N CYS A 293 12.56 4.05 10.24
CA CYS A 293 11.60 5.08 9.82
C CYS A 293 11.65 5.24 8.29
N VAL A 294 11.11 4.27 7.57
CA VAL A 294 10.63 4.41 6.21
C VAL A 294 9.45 5.34 6.37
N CYS A 295 9.68 6.63 6.07
CA CYS A 295 8.62 7.62 6.13
C CYS A 295 7.47 7.08 5.27
N PRO A 296 6.24 6.95 5.83
CA PRO A 296 5.13 6.34 5.12
C PRO A 296 5.01 7.03 3.77
N THR A 297 5.08 6.23 2.71
CA THR A 297 4.92 6.70 1.34
C THR A 297 3.64 7.51 1.29
N ILE A 298 3.80 8.81 1.05
CA ILE A 298 2.70 9.75 0.87
C ILE A 298 1.78 9.13 -0.19
N LYS A 299 0.46 9.12 0.00
CA LYS A 299 -0.59 8.58 -0.92
C LYS A 299 -0.31 8.90 -2.40
N ASN A 300 -0.95 8.25 -3.38
CA ASN A 300 -0.65 8.36 -4.82
C ASN A 300 -0.54 9.80 -5.41
N TYR A 301 0.56 10.49 -5.14
CA TYR A 301 0.88 11.83 -5.60
C TYR A 301 1.95 11.74 -6.67
N PRO A 302 1.89 12.60 -7.70
CA PRO A 302 2.89 12.61 -8.73
C PRO A 302 4.20 13.06 -8.10
N ARG A 303 5.22 12.22 -8.19
CA ARG A 303 6.57 12.64 -7.84
C ARG A 303 7.11 13.49 -8.98
N ASP A 304 7.88 14.50 -8.62
CA ASP A 304 8.65 15.21 -9.62
C ASP A 304 9.81 14.33 -10.08
N THR A 305 9.64 13.67 -11.22
CA THR A 305 10.60 12.73 -11.82
C THR A 305 11.68 13.41 -12.65
N ARG A 306 11.72 14.76 -12.69
CA ARG A 306 12.82 15.48 -13.38
C ARG A 306 14.16 15.08 -12.76
N ASP A 307 15.18 14.86 -13.60
CA ASP A 307 16.54 14.61 -13.11
C ASP A 307 16.98 15.73 -12.16
N ARG A 308 17.61 15.38 -11.04
CA ARG A 308 18.00 16.34 -9.99
C ARG A 308 18.89 17.47 -10.51
N ARG A 309 19.73 17.23 -11.53
CA ARG A 309 20.55 18.27 -12.17
C ARG A 309 19.69 19.23 -12.98
N VAL A 310 18.64 18.72 -13.62
CA VAL A 310 17.67 19.54 -14.34
C VAL A 310 16.91 20.43 -13.36
N LYS A 311 16.44 19.90 -12.23
CA LYS A 311 15.82 20.69 -11.16
C LYS A 311 16.76 21.76 -10.63
N GLY A 312 18.02 21.40 -10.34
CA GLY A 312 19.03 22.34 -9.87
C GLY A 312 19.34 23.45 -10.88
N LYS A 313 19.41 23.13 -12.17
CA LYS A 313 19.62 24.12 -13.22
C LYS A 313 18.40 25.04 -13.37
N GLN A 314 17.19 24.48 -13.34
CA GLN A 314 15.96 25.25 -13.44
C GLN A 314 15.80 26.20 -12.25
N ALA A 315 16.07 25.75 -11.02
CA ALA A 315 16.08 26.60 -9.84
C ALA A 315 17.04 27.80 -10.00
N VAL A 316 18.28 27.55 -10.46
CA VAL A 316 19.27 28.62 -10.68
C VAL A 316 18.82 29.59 -11.79
N ASP A 317 18.23 29.09 -12.86
CA ASP A 317 17.76 29.91 -13.98
C ASP A 317 16.50 30.72 -13.61
N GLU A 318 15.63 30.20 -12.75
CA GLU A 318 14.46 30.91 -12.20
C GLU A 318 14.85 31.95 -11.14
N GLU A 319 15.82 31.64 -10.27
CA GLU A 319 16.37 32.60 -9.30
C GLU A 319 16.96 33.84 -9.99
N LYS A 320 17.70 33.65 -11.09
CA LYS A 320 18.23 34.76 -11.91
C LYS A 320 17.15 35.64 -12.54
N LYS A 321 15.95 35.12 -12.78
CA LYS A 321 14.82 35.90 -13.33
C LYS A 321 14.11 36.71 -12.25
N LEU A 322 14.10 36.21 -11.01
CA LEU A 322 13.44 36.86 -9.88
C LEU A 322 14.26 38.00 -9.28
N ILE A 323 15.59 37.95 -9.37
CA ILE A 323 16.44 39.09 -9.00
C ILE A 323 16.35 40.13 -10.13
N PRO A 324 15.63 41.25 -9.95
CA PRO A 324 15.71 42.32 -10.92
C PRO A 324 17.14 42.86 -10.80
N LEU A 325 17.96 42.66 -11.83
CA LEU A 325 19.12 43.50 -12.03
C LEU A 325 18.58 44.93 -12.13
N SER A 326 18.57 45.66 -11.02
CA SER A 326 18.49 47.11 -11.00
C SER A 326 19.93 47.60 -10.97
N PRO A 327 20.53 47.94 -12.12
CA PRO A 327 21.90 48.43 -12.17
C PRO A 327 22.02 49.83 -11.55
N ASP A 328 20.90 50.52 -11.34
CA ASP A 328 20.86 51.96 -11.02
C ASP A 328 20.87 52.29 -9.52
N LEU A 329 20.86 51.28 -8.62
CA LEU A 329 20.93 51.52 -7.16
C LEU A 329 22.36 51.47 -6.58
N LEU A 330 23.37 51.17 -7.39
CA LEU A 330 24.78 51.16 -6.96
C LEU A 330 25.63 52.32 -7.52
N SER A 331 25.07 53.20 -8.37
CA SER A 331 25.78 54.37 -8.92
C SER A 331 25.62 55.67 -8.10
N GLY A 332 24.97 55.62 -6.93
CA GLY A 332 24.67 56.80 -6.10
C GLY A 332 25.62 57.07 -4.93
N ALA A 333 26.70 56.30 -4.77
CA ALA A 333 27.70 56.51 -3.72
C ALA A 333 29.09 56.75 -4.34
N GLN A 334 29.29 57.96 -4.85
CA GLN A 334 30.62 58.57 -5.03
C GLN A 334 30.61 59.98 -4.48
#